data_AF-A0A9Q5N166-F1
#
_entry.id   AF-A0A9Q5N166-F1
#
_cell.length_a   1.000
_cell.length_b   1.000
_cell.length_c   1.000
_cell.angle_alpha   90.00
_cell.angle_beta   90.00
_cell.angle_gamma   90.00
#
_symmetry.space_group_name_H-M   'P 1'
#
loop_
_entity.id
_entity.type
_entity.pdbx_description
1 polymer ?
#
loop_
_entity_poly.entity_id
_entity_poly.type
_entity_poly.pdbx_seq_one_letter_code
_entity_poly.pdbx_strand_id
1 'polypeptide(L)'
;MASTFINWLKSPAARQYFFSTHFWGPVANWGLPLAALSDLKKNEEIISGSMTTALACYSMVFMRFAWRVQPRNYLLFACHLTNTTAQLTQGARFVNYWYLGGREKKLVASGKTPAKVEEAVRAAKT
;
A
#
# COMPACT_ATOMS: atom_id res chain seq x y z
N MET A 1 21.41 -25.56 3.88
CA MET A 1 20.57 -24.47 3.35
C MET A 1 21.37 -23.18 3.14
N ALA A 2 22.08 -22.65 4.14
CA ALA A 2 22.89 -21.42 3.97
C ALA A 2 24.09 -21.56 3.01
N SER A 3 24.78 -22.72 2.99
CA SER A 3 25.92 -22.96 2.08
C SER A 3 25.53 -22.97 0.61
N THR A 4 24.34 -23.47 0.28
CA THR A 4 23.80 -23.52 -1.08
C THR A 4 23.52 -22.13 -1.63
N PHE A 5 23.02 -21.21 -0.79
CA PHE A 5 22.78 -19.82 -1.15
C PHE A 5 24.09 -19.06 -1.40
N ILE A 6 25.08 -19.21 -0.51
CA ILE A 6 26.40 -18.56 -0.67
C ILE A 6 27.12 -19.07 -1.92
N ASN A 7 27.03 -20.36 -2.21
CA ASN A 7 27.61 -20.95 -3.42
C ASN A 7 26.89 -20.47 -4.69
N TRP A 8 25.57 -20.34 -4.65
CA TRP A 8 24.80 -19.75 -5.75
C TRP A 8 25.16 -18.27 -5.96
N LEU A 9 25.31 -17.47 -4.90
CA LEU A 9 25.66 -16.06 -4.98
C LEU A 9 27.03 -15.83 -5.67
N LYS A 10 27.98 -16.74 -5.46
CA LYS A 10 29.31 -16.72 -6.11
C LYS A 10 29.28 -17.23 -7.56
N SER A 11 28.18 -17.81 -8.02
CA SER A 11 28.07 -18.42 -9.35
C SER A 11 27.84 -17.38 -10.47
N PRO A 12 28.20 -17.70 -11.73
CA PRO A 12 27.91 -16.84 -12.88
C PRO A 12 26.42 -16.57 -13.08
N ALA A 13 25.55 -17.50 -12.66
CA ALA A 13 24.10 -17.38 -12.77
C ALA A 13 23.54 -16.26 -11.88
N ALA A 14 24.07 -16.12 -10.65
CA ALA A 14 23.69 -15.00 -9.78
C ALA A 14 24.14 -13.66 -10.38
N ARG A 15 25.35 -13.61 -10.93
CA ARG A 15 25.86 -12.40 -11.60
C ARG A 15 24.98 -12.02 -12.81
N GLN A 16 24.61 -12.97 -13.65
CA GLN A 16 23.66 -12.71 -14.75
C GLN A 16 22.30 -12.22 -14.26
N TYR A 17 21.78 -12.76 -13.17
CA TYR A 17 20.51 -12.31 -12.59
C TYR A 17 20.60 -10.85 -12.10
N PHE A 18 21.63 -10.50 -11.32
CA PHE A 18 21.82 -9.14 -10.80
C PHE A 18 22.08 -8.09 -11.88
N PHE A 19 22.72 -8.45 -13.01
CA PHE A 19 22.93 -7.52 -14.13
C PHE A 19 21.84 -7.62 -15.21
N SER A 20 20.78 -8.39 -14.98
CA SER A 20 19.63 -8.46 -15.88
C SER A 20 18.63 -7.33 -15.61
N THR A 21 17.90 -6.94 -16.66
CA THR A 21 16.75 -6.05 -16.57
C THR A 21 15.62 -6.63 -15.71
N HIS A 22 15.57 -7.96 -15.56
CA HIS A 22 14.61 -8.68 -14.71
C HIS A 22 14.82 -8.45 -13.21
N PHE A 23 16.01 -8.02 -12.78
CA PHE A 23 16.30 -7.66 -11.39
C PHE A 23 16.10 -6.16 -11.16
N TRP A 24 16.79 -5.31 -11.93
CA TRP A 24 16.78 -3.87 -11.70
C TRP A 24 15.44 -3.20 -11.98
N GLY A 25 14.66 -3.67 -12.96
CA GLY A 25 13.33 -3.14 -13.23
C GLY A 25 12.41 -3.25 -12.01
N PRO A 26 12.20 -4.46 -11.45
CA PRO A 26 11.45 -4.62 -10.21
C PRO A 26 12.06 -3.91 -9.00
N VAL A 27 13.39 -3.88 -8.87
CA VAL A 27 14.07 -3.16 -7.77
C VAL A 27 13.78 -1.66 -7.82
N ALA A 28 13.81 -1.03 -9.00
CA ALA A 28 13.43 0.37 -9.15
C ALA A 28 11.95 0.62 -8.78
N ASN A 29 11.08 -0.37 -9.00
CA ASN A 29 9.66 -0.28 -8.66
C ASN A 29 9.38 -0.40 -7.14
N TRP A 30 10.34 -0.86 -6.32
CA TRP A 30 10.19 -0.92 -4.86
C TRP A 30 10.05 0.45 -4.19
N GLY A 31 10.34 1.54 -4.89
CA GLY A 31 10.04 2.89 -4.40
C GLY A 31 8.56 3.10 -4.08
N LEU A 32 7.65 2.51 -4.88
CA LEU A 32 6.21 2.65 -4.69
C LEU A 32 5.68 1.91 -3.44
N PRO A 33 6.00 0.62 -3.21
CA PRO A 33 5.69 -0.05 -1.95
C PRO A 33 6.27 0.64 -0.71
N LEU A 34 7.52 1.12 -0.78
CA LEU A 34 8.15 1.81 0.35
C LEU A 34 7.43 3.13 0.67
N ALA A 35 7.03 3.88 -0.36
CA ALA A 35 6.22 5.08 -0.19
C ALA A 35 4.85 4.75 0.42
N ALA A 36 4.17 3.71 -0.07
CA ALA A 36 2.88 3.28 0.44
C ALA A 36 2.95 2.84 1.93
N LEU A 37 4.02 2.14 2.31
CA LEU A 37 4.28 1.77 3.71
C LEU A 37 4.56 2.99 4.58
N SER A 38 5.28 3.98 4.07
CA SER A 38 5.48 5.26 4.77
C SER A 38 4.17 6.02 4.95
N ASP A 39 3.30 5.99 3.94
CA ASP A 39 2.00 6.66 3.97
C ASP A 39 1.01 6.04 4.97
N LEU A 40 1.23 4.80 5.41
CA LEU A 40 0.47 4.22 6.53
C LEU A 40 0.65 4.99 7.84
N LYS A 41 1.72 5.78 8.01
CA LYS A 41 1.91 6.60 9.21
C LYS A 41 1.23 7.97 9.13
N LYS A 42 0.73 8.37 7.96
CA LYS A 42 0.11 9.68 7.74
C LYS A 42 -1.34 9.72 8.26
N ASN A 43 -1.83 10.95 8.44
CA ASN A 43 -3.18 11.23 8.89
C ASN A 43 -4.23 10.71 7.90
N GLU A 44 -5.25 10.03 8.44
CA GLU A 44 -6.32 9.35 7.70
C GLU A 44 -7.22 10.32 6.92
N GLU A 45 -7.21 11.60 7.31
CA GLU A 45 -7.95 12.69 6.70
C GLU A 45 -7.53 13.00 5.26
N ILE A 46 -6.28 12.71 4.91
CA ILE A 46 -5.68 13.05 3.60
C ILE A 46 -5.77 11.85 2.63
N ILE A 47 -6.31 10.72 3.08
CA ILE A 47 -6.39 9.51 2.25
C ILE A 47 -7.45 9.72 1.15
N SER A 48 -7.03 9.57 -0.11
CA SER A 48 -7.92 9.60 -1.26
C SER A 48 -8.44 8.20 -1.58
N GLY A 49 -9.74 7.96 -1.32
CA GLY A 49 -10.37 6.65 -1.54
C GLY A 49 -10.34 6.18 -2.99
N SER A 50 -10.51 7.08 -3.97
CA SER A 50 -10.48 6.75 -5.40
C SER A 50 -9.09 6.33 -5.86
N MET A 51 -8.05 7.06 -5.42
CA MET A 51 -6.66 6.75 -5.75
C MET A 51 -6.22 5.43 -5.13
N THR A 52 -6.51 5.20 -3.85
CA THR A 52 -6.18 3.95 -3.15
C THR A 52 -6.84 2.74 -3.80
N THR A 53 -8.12 2.86 -4.16
CA THR A 53 -8.85 1.78 -4.85
C THR A 53 -8.27 1.51 -6.24
N ALA A 54 -8.01 2.57 -7.02
CA ALA A 54 -7.41 2.45 -8.35
C ALA A 54 -6.04 1.76 -8.29
N LEU A 55 -5.18 2.14 -7.33
CA LEU A 55 -3.84 1.56 -7.19
C LEU A 55 -3.86 0.10 -6.70
N ALA A 56 -4.82 -0.25 -5.84
CA ALA A 56 -5.06 -1.63 -5.43
C ALA A 56 -5.49 -2.52 -6.62
N CYS A 57 -6.46 -2.06 -7.42
CA CYS A 57 -6.91 -2.75 -8.63
C CYS A 57 -5.79 -2.91 -9.66
N TYR A 58 -5.05 -1.83 -9.94
CA TYR A 58 -3.89 -1.85 -10.81
C TYR A 58 -2.87 -2.92 -10.36
N SER A 59 -2.54 -2.93 -9.07
CA SER A 59 -1.55 -3.86 -8.52
C SER A 59 -1.99 -5.32 -8.60
N MET A 60 -3.29 -5.62 -8.38
CA MET A 60 -3.83 -6.97 -8.54
C MET A 60 -3.72 -7.48 -9.99
N VAL A 61 -3.99 -6.62 -10.98
CA VAL A 61 -3.82 -6.99 -12.40
C VAL A 61 -2.35 -7.28 -12.71
N PHE A 62 -1.44 -6.45 -12.20
CA PHE A 62 -0.01 -6.64 -12.40
C PHE A 62 0.56 -7.87 -11.68
N MET A 63 0.00 -8.27 -10.54
CA MET A 63 0.33 -9.55 -9.90
C MET A 63 -0.01 -10.73 -10.80
N ARG A 64 -1.17 -10.69 -11.47
CA ARG A 64 -1.57 -11.74 -12.43
C ARG A 64 -0.63 -11.79 -13.63
N PHE A 65 -0.20 -10.63 -14.13
CA PHE A 65 0.79 -10.53 -15.21
C PHE A 65 2.15 -11.09 -14.79
N ALA A 66 2.68 -10.68 -13.64
CA ALA A 66 3.97 -11.14 -13.10
C ALA A 66 4.03 -12.67 -12.91
N TRP A 67 2.89 -13.28 -12.58
CA TRP A 67 2.76 -14.73 -12.47
C TRP A 67 2.70 -15.46 -13.82
N ARG A 68 2.10 -14.82 -14.84
CA ARG A 68 1.92 -15.41 -16.17
C ARG A 68 3.13 -15.26 -17.09
N VAL A 69 3.98 -14.25 -16.89
CA VAL A 69 5.17 -14.04 -17.71
C VAL A 69 6.19 -15.18 -17.49
N GLN A 70 6.82 -15.68 -18.55
CA GLN A 70 7.82 -16.75 -18.51
C GLN A 70 9.17 -16.20 -18.99
N PRO A 71 10.26 -16.35 -18.21
CA PRO A 71 10.34 -16.93 -16.86
C PRO A 71 9.64 -16.04 -15.80
N ARG A 72 9.09 -16.68 -14.74
CA ARG A 72 8.27 -16.00 -13.71
C ARG A 72 9.05 -14.91 -12.98
N ASN A 73 8.46 -13.72 -12.85
CA ASN A 73 9.08 -12.58 -12.18
C ASN A 73 8.55 -12.43 -10.73
N TYR A 74 9.19 -13.15 -9.80
CA TYR A 74 8.81 -13.14 -8.38
C TYR A 74 9.04 -11.79 -7.69
N LEU A 75 10.03 -10.99 -8.12
CA LEU A 75 10.29 -9.67 -7.54
C LEU A 75 9.19 -8.67 -7.90
N LEU A 76 8.75 -8.67 -9.16
CA LEU A 76 7.63 -7.84 -9.60
C LEU A 76 6.34 -8.24 -8.87
N PHE A 77 6.10 -9.55 -8.72
CA PHE A 77 4.96 -10.05 -7.95
C PHE A 77 5.00 -9.57 -6.49
N ALA A 78 6.15 -9.70 -5.80
CA ALA A 78 6.30 -9.27 -4.41
C ALA A 78 6.10 -7.76 -4.24
N CYS A 79 6.59 -6.95 -5.18
CA CYS A 79 6.38 -5.51 -5.21
C CYS A 79 4.88 -5.16 -5.27
N HIS A 80 4.13 -5.71 -6.24
CA HIS A 80 2.70 -5.43 -6.36
C HIS A 80 1.87 -6.05 -5.25
N LEU A 81 2.26 -7.19 -4.69
CA LEU A 81 1.62 -7.76 -3.51
C LEU A 81 1.75 -6.80 -2.32
N THR A 82 2.97 -6.33 -2.04
CA THR A 82 3.22 -5.38 -0.95
C THR A 82 2.42 -4.08 -1.14
N ASN A 83 2.40 -3.53 -2.36
CA ASN A 83 1.63 -2.33 -2.67
C ASN A 83 0.11 -2.56 -2.49
N THR A 84 -0.40 -3.72 -2.95
CA THR A 84 -1.83 -4.08 -2.78
C THR A 84 -2.20 -4.18 -1.30
N THR A 85 -1.37 -4.83 -0.49
CA THR A 85 -1.60 -4.94 0.96
C THR A 85 -1.58 -3.58 1.65
N ALA A 86 -0.62 -2.71 1.31
CA ALA A 86 -0.54 -1.37 1.86
C ALA A 86 -1.78 -0.54 1.47
N GLN A 87 -2.18 -0.56 0.20
CA GLN A 87 -3.36 0.16 -0.29
C GLN A 87 -4.67 -0.38 0.30
N LEU A 88 -4.84 -1.71 0.44
CA LEU A 88 -6.01 -2.26 1.15
C LEU A 88 -6.07 -1.79 2.60
N THR A 89 -4.93 -1.71 3.28
CA THR A 89 -4.86 -1.21 4.66
C THR A 89 -5.22 0.28 4.73
N GLN A 90 -4.73 1.10 3.80
CA GLN A 90 -5.14 2.51 3.68
C GLN A 90 -6.63 2.65 3.36
N GLY A 91 -7.16 1.81 2.48
CA GLY A 91 -8.58 1.77 2.14
C GLY A 91 -9.45 1.40 3.34
N ALA A 92 -9.04 0.41 4.12
CA ALA A 92 -9.73 0.04 5.36
C ALA A 92 -9.75 1.19 6.38
N ARG A 93 -8.62 1.91 6.53
CA ARG A 93 -8.55 3.11 7.38
C ARG A 93 -9.43 4.24 6.87
N PHE A 94 -9.46 4.47 5.56
CA PHE A 94 -10.35 5.45 4.93
C PHE A 94 -11.82 5.12 5.20
N VAL A 95 -12.22 3.85 5.02
CA VAL A 95 -13.59 3.41 5.30
C VAL A 95 -13.95 3.59 6.77
N ASN A 96 -13.04 3.23 7.68
CA ASN A 96 -13.25 3.42 9.11
C ASN A 96 -13.43 4.90 9.47
N TYR A 97 -12.55 5.75 8.94
CA TYR A 97 -12.55 7.18 9.20
C TYR A 97 -13.84 7.86 8.72
N TRP A 98 -14.25 7.62 7.46
CA TRP A 98 -15.36 8.34 6.83
C TRP A 98 -16.74 7.71 7.04
N TYR A 99 -16.81 6.39 7.20
CA TYR A 99 -18.10 5.67 7.21
C TYR A 99 -18.39 4.92 8.51
N LEU A 100 -17.38 4.53 9.30
CA LEU A 100 -17.58 3.75 10.55
C LEU A 100 -17.39 4.57 11.84
N GLY A 101 -17.39 5.89 11.74
CA GLY A 101 -17.36 6.78 12.90
C GLY A 101 -15.95 7.05 13.46
N GLY A 102 -14.89 6.67 12.74
CA GLY A 102 -13.51 6.94 13.14
C GLY A 102 -13.19 8.43 13.23
N ARG A 103 -13.79 9.24 12.34
CA ARG A 103 -13.67 10.71 12.35
C ARG A 103 -14.20 11.32 13.64
N GLU A 104 -15.40 10.94 14.07
CA GLU A 104 -16.02 11.46 15.29
C GLU A 104 -15.19 11.09 16.52
N LYS A 105 -14.71 9.84 16.61
CA LYS A 105 -13.82 9.39 17.69
C LYS A 105 -12.53 10.20 17.73
N LYS A 106 -11.92 10.48 16.58
CA LYS A 106 -10.69 11.28 16.48
C LYS A 106 -10.92 12.75 16.86
N LEU A 107 -12.05 13.33 16.45
CA LEU A 107 -12.43 14.70 16.80
C LEU A 107 -12.65 14.84 18.31
N VAL A 108 -13.40 13.92 18.92
CA VAL A 108 -13.62 13.88 20.37
C VAL A 108 -12.30 13.72 21.13
N ALA A 109 -11.44 12.78 20.70
CA ALA A 109 -10.12 12.59 21.31
C ALA A 109 -9.20 13.82 21.18
N SER A 110 -9.43 14.66 20.16
CA SER A 110 -8.68 15.90 19.94
C SER A 110 -9.32 17.13 20.61
N GLY A 111 -10.39 16.93 21.42
CA GLY A 111 -11.12 18.01 22.09
C GLY A 111 -11.94 18.90 21.16
N LYS A 112 -12.19 18.47 19.91
CA LYS A 112 -13.02 19.20 18.94
C LYS A 112 -14.45 18.67 18.94
N THR A 113 -15.42 19.57 18.85
CA THR A 113 -16.85 19.21 18.78
C THR A 113 -17.14 18.47 17.47
N PRO A 114 -17.87 17.32 17.50
CA PRO A 114 -18.27 16.63 16.28
C PRO A 114 -19.21 17.49 15.45
N ALA A 115 -19.08 17.46 14.12
CA ALA A 115 -19.93 18.23 13.21
C ALA A 115 -21.44 17.98 13.43
N LYS A 116 -21.84 16.75 13.74
CA LYS A 116 -23.25 16.40 14.07
C LYS A 116 -23.76 17.11 15.32
N VAL A 117 -22.87 17.37 16.30
CA VAL A 117 -23.22 18.08 17.53
C VAL A 117 -23.33 19.58 17.26
N GLU A 118 -22.43 20.15 16.45
CA GLU A 118 -22.55 21.55 16.00
C GLU A 118 -23.84 21.80 15.21
N GLU A 119 -24.20 20.87 14.33
CA GLU A 119 -25.43 20.93 13.53
C GLU A 119 -26.69 20.82 14.41
N ALA A 120 -26.70 19.91 15.39
CA ALA A 120 -27.79 19.80 16.36
C ALA A 120 -27.94 21.04 17.24
N VAL A 121 -26.82 21.63 17.72
CA VAL A 121 -26.83 22.88 18.49
C VAL A 121 -27.33 24.05 17.65
N ARG A 122 -27.00 24.10 16.36
CA ARG A 122 -27.49 25.12 15.44
C ARG A 122 -28.98 24.95 15.16
N ALA A 123 -29.45 23.72 14.95
CA ALA A 123 -30.86 23.41 14.74
C ALA A 123 -31.72 23.70 15.99
N ALA A 124 -31.19 23.53 17.20
CA ALA A 124 -31.87 23.86 18.44
C ALA A 124 -31.89 25.37 18.77
N LYS A 125 -31.10 26.18 18.06
CA LYS A 125 -31.04 27.65 18.20
C LYS A 125 -31.93 28.40 17.20
N THR A 126 -32.55 27.69 16.26
CA THR A 126 -33.62 28.15 15.36
C THR A 126 -34.97 27.75 15.91
#